data_AF-A0A423J2F4-F1
#
_entry.id   AF-A0A423J2F4-F1
#
_cell.length_a   1.000
_cell.length_b   1.000
_cell.length_c   1.000
_cell.angle_alpha   90.00
_cell.angle_beta   90.00
_cell.angle_gamma   90.00
#
_symmetry.space_group_name_H-M   'P 1'
#
loop_
_entity.id
_entity.type
_entity.pdbx_description
1 polymer ?
#
loop_
_entity_poly.entity_id
_entity_poly.type
_entity_poly.pdbx_seq_one_letter_code
_entity_poly.pdbx_strand_id
1 'polypeptide(L)'
;MLQQVQSQHFQALLGKTGTLRLPDGSELPIHIDTLEERPRSQLPNSERMPFSVEFNSLQPTDFVDGLCGMELPELGRVKDIFVSRVPPMGRDPQLGYFYIAFN
;
A
#
# COMPACT_ATOMS: atom_id res chain seq x y z
N MET A 1 1.08 -12.50 -9.85
CA MET A 1 0.18 -11.35 -9.63
C MET A 1 0.92 -10.15 -9.06
N LEU A 2 1.58 -10.25 -7.89
CA LEU A 2 2.36 -9.14 -7.31
C LEU A 2 3.41 -8.57 -8.29
N GLN A 3 4.00 -9.41 -9.14
CA GLN A 3 4.97 -9.00 -10.16
C GLN A 3 4.38 -8.15 -11.29
N GLN A 4 3.06 -8.18 -11.48
CA GLN A 4 2.35 -7.41 -12.52
C GLN A 4 1.91 -6.03 -12.00
N VAL A 5 2.08 -5.76 -10.71
CA VAL A 5 1.65 -4.51 -10.10
C VAL A 5 2.59 -3.39 -10.52
N GLN A 6 2.04 -2.47 -11.30
CA GLN A 6 2.60 -1.19 -11.73
C GLN A 6 1.95 -0.01 -10.97
N SER A 7 2.61 1.16 -10.97
CA SER A 7 2.14 2.39 -10.31
C SER A 7 0.72 2.80 -10.77
N GLN A 8 0.41 2.64 -12.06
CA GLN A 8 -0.89 2.97 -12.65
C GLN A 8 -2.09 2.29 -11.97
N HIS A 9 -1.92 1.08 -11.41
CA HIS A 9 -3.00 0.40 -10.71
C HIS A 9 -3.38 1.11 -9.40
N PHE A 10 -2.44 1.84 -8.79
CA PHE A 10 -2.70 2.67 -7.62
C PHE A 10 -3.11 4.09 -7.98
N GLN A 11 -2.77 4.59 -9.17
CA GLN A 11 -3.14 5.94 -9.60
C GLN A 11 -4.66 6.14 -9.60
N ALA A 12 -5.41 5.12 -10.00
CA ALA A 12 -6.88 5.13 -9.95
C ALA A 12 -7.47 5.09 -8.52
N LEU A 13 -6.67 4.76 -7.52
CA LEU A 13 -7.05 4.68 -6.10
C LEU A 13 -6.61 5.92 -5.30
N LEU A 14 -5.76 6.78 -5.86
CA LEU A 14 -5.24 7.95 -5.18
C LEU A 14 -6.38 8.88 -4.71
N GLY A 15 -6.34 9.26 -3.43
CA GLY A 15 -7.37 10.08 -2.78
C GLY A 15 -8.66 9.33 -2.44
N LYS A 16 -8.77 8.02 -2.73
CA LYS A 16 -9.95 7.20 -2.46
C LYS A 16 -9.77 6.32 -1.22
N THR A 17 -10.91 5.84 -0.72
CA THR A 17 -10.94 4.82 0.32
C THR A 17 -10.94 3.41 -0.29
N GLY A 18 -10.41 2.46 0.46
CA GLY A 18 -10.35 1.05 0.09
C GLY A 18 -10.27 0.16 1.32
N THR A 19 -10.02 -1.13 1.09
CA THR A 19 -9.92 -2.13 2.16
C THR A 19 -8.59 -2.86 2.05
N LEU A 20 -7.85 -2.87 3.16
CA LEU A 20 -6.67 -3.72 3.34
C LEU A 20 -7.10 -5.00 4.07
N ARG A 21 -6.83 -6.17 3.48
CA ARG A 21 -7.02 -7.45 4.16
C ARG A 21 -5.75 -7.82 4.90
N LEU A 22 -5.84 -7.89 6.22
CA LEU A 22 -4.72 -8.16 7.12
C LEU A 22 -4.34 -9.65 7.13
N PRO A 23 -3.15 -10.02 7.64
CA PRO A 23 -2.70 -11.41 7.68
C PRO A 23 -3.60 -12.35 8.51
N ASP A 24 -4.29 -11.80 9.52
CA ASP A 24 -5.25 -12.53 10.36
C ASP A 24 -6.62 -12.74 9.68
N GLY A 25 -6.77 -12.24 8.45
CA GLY A 25 -8.01 -12.33 7.67
C GLY A 25 -9.00 -11.19 7.93
N SER A 26 -8.73 -10.31 8.89
CA SER A 26 -9.57 -9.13 9.15
C SER A 26 -9.44 -8.08 8.04
N GLU A 27 -10.42 -7.18 7.98
CA GLU A 27 -10.48 -6.10 6.99
C GLU A 27 -10.29 -4.74 7.68
N LEU A 28 -9.36 -3.96 7.17
CA LEU A 28 -9.03 -2.62 7.65
C LEU A 28 -9.39 -1.60 6.58
N PRO A 29 -10.37 -0.71 6.82
CA PRO A 29 -10.65 0.42 5.94
C PRO A 29 -9.47 1.39 5.91
N ILE A 30 -9.06 1.79 4.71
CA ILE A 30 -7.90 2.66 4.47
C ILE A 30 -8.22 3.79 3.50
N HIS A 31 -7.39 4.84 3.49
CA HIS A 31 -7.39 5.91 2.50
C HIS A 31 -6.00 6.03 1.86
N ILE A 32 -5.94 5.97 0.54
CA ILE A 32 -4.69 6.08 -0.23
C ILE A 32 -4.33 7.55 -0.38
N ASP A 33 -3.23 7.96 0.24
CA ASP A 33 -2.82 9.36 0.35
C ASP A 33 -1.83 9.75 -0.74
N THR A 34 -0.74 8.99 -0.86
CA THR A 34 0.36 9.32 -1.79
C THR A 34 0.75 8.12 -2.64
N LEU A 35 1.06 8.39 -3.91
CA LEU A 35 1.73 7.49 -4.84
C LEU A 35 2.95 8.22 -5.40
N GLU A 36 4.14 7.64 -5.23
CA GLU A 36 5.40 8.23 -5.65
C GLU A 36 6.21 7.24 -6.49
N GLU A 37 6.59 7.61 -7.71
CA GLU A 37 7.55 6.85 -8.51
C GLU A 37 8.99 7.19 -8.10
N ARG A 38 9.84 6.17 -8.01
CA ARG A 38 11.21 6.28 -7.49
C ARG A 38 12.25 5.83 -8.51
N PRO A 39 12.38 6.48 -9.69
CA PRO A 39 13.22 6.01 -10.79
C PRO A 39 14.69 5.77 -10.42
N ARG A 40 15.20 6.46 -9.39
CA ARG A 40 16.57 6.28 -8.89
C ARG A 40 16.79 4.96 -8.12
N SER A 41 15.74 4.26 -7.75
CA SER A 41 15.78 2.96 -7.06
C SER A 41 15.64 1.77 -8.03
N GLN A 42 15.68 2.01 -9.34
CA GLN A 42 15.42 0.98 -10.33
C GLN A 42 16.50 -0.10 -10.30
N LEU A 43 16.08 -1.36 -10.16
CA LEU A 43 16.97 -2.50 -10.23
C LEU A 43 17.39 -2.76 -11.69
N PRO A 44 18.65 -3.18 -11.94
CA PRO A 44 19.08 -3.60 -13.26
C PRO A 44 18.17 -4.70 -13.82
N ASN A 45 17.74 -4.55 -15.08
CA ASN A 45 16.84 -5.48 -15.78
C ASN A 45 15.40 -5.59 -15.22
N SER A 46 14.98 -4.69 -14.32
CA SER A 46 13.56 -4.61 -13.91
C SER A 46 12.75 -3.82 -14.94
N GLU A 47 11.71 -4.46 -15.50
CA GLU A 47 10.71 -3.79 -16.36
C GLU A 47 9.76 -2.89 -15.56
N ARG A 48 9.78 -2.99 -14.22
CA ARG A 48 8.92 -2.19 -13.35
C ARG A 48 9.60 -0.87 -13.01
N MET A 49 8.86 0.22 -13.20
CA MET A 49 9.20 1.49 -12.58
C MET A 49 9.01 1.32 -11.06
N PRO A 50 10.05 1.40 -10.22
CA PRO A 50 9.88 1.34 -8.77
C PRO A 50 8.97 2.46 -8.29
N PHE A 51 8.12 2.17 -7.32
CA PHE A 51 7.20 3.14 -6.75
C PHE A 51 6.82 2.78 -5.32
N SER A 52 6.25 3.74 -4.61
CA SER A 52 5.72 3.54 -3.27
C SER A 52 4.35 4.13 -3.08
N VAL A 53 3.62 3.55 -2.14
CA VAL A 53 2.27 3.94 -1.79
C VAL A 53 2.23 4.23 -0.30
N GLU A 54 1.74 5.40 0.06
CA GLU A 54 1.43 5.78 1.44
C GLU A 54 -0.07 5.89 1.63
N PHE A 55 -0.54 5.38 2.76
CA PHE A 55 -1.95 5.37 3.11
C PHE A 55 -2.13 5.30 4.62
N ASN A 56 -3.33 5.60 5.10
CA ASN A 56 -3.66 5.50 6.51
C ASN A 56 -4.92 4.67 6.74
N SER A 57 -5.04 4.11 7.94
CA SER A 57 -6.30 3.51 8.38
C SER A 57 -7.36 4.59 8.61
N LEU A 58 -8.62 4.19 8.48
CA LEU A 58 -9.78 5.03 8.81
C LEU A 58 -10.38 4.67 10.18
N GLN A 59 -9.78 3.70 10.88
CA GLN A 59 -10.13 3.29 12.23
C GLN A 59 -8.86 2.94 13.02
N PRO A 60 -8.93 2.95 14.37
CA PRO A 60 -7.81 2.50 15.19
C PRO A 60 -7.37 1.08 14.85
N THR A 61 -6.07 0.84 14.90
CA THR A 61 -5.49 -0.47 14.59
C THR A 61 -4.15 -0.67 15.28
N ASP A 62 -3.93 -1.90 15.74
CA ASP A 62 -2.65 -2.36 16.29
C ASP A 62 -1.76 -3.01 15.22
N PHE A 63 -2.21 -3.06 13.96
CA PHE A 63 -1.43 -3.61 12.86
C PHE A 63 -0.12 -2.82 12.68
N VAL A 64 1.01 -3.55 12.60
CA VAL A 64 2.36 -2.99 12.45
C VAL A 64 2.91 -3.31 11.07
N ASP A 65 3.05 -4.59 10.72
CA ASP A 65 3.51 -5.00 9.41
C ASP A 65 3.03 -6.41 9.04
N GLY A 66 3.08 -6.75 7.76
CA GLY A 66 2.77 -8.09 7.29
C GLY A 66 2.40 -8.17 5.80
N LEU A 67 2.15 -9.41 5.37
CA LEU A 67 1.68 -9.73 4.02
C LEU A 67 0.16 -9.56 3.94
N CYS A 68 -0.27 -8.51 3.26
CA CYS A 68 -1.66 -8.12 3.14
C CYS A 68 -2.22 -8.38 1.74
N GLY A 69 -3.54 -8.31 1.63
CA GLY A 69 -4.25 -8.29 0.35
C GLY A 69 -4.95 -6.96 0.09
N MET A 70 -5.00 -6.55 -1.18
CA MET A 70 -5.71 -5.35 -1.63
C MET A 70 -6.40 -5.61 -2.96
N GLU A 71 -7.59 -5.05 -3.15
CA GLU A 71 -8.25 -5.02 -4.46
C GLU A 71 -7.65 -3.88 -5.29
N LEU A 72 -7.03 -4.22 -6.41
CA LEU A 72 -6.51 -3.24 -7.36
C LEU A 72 -7.38 -3.22 -8.62
N PRO A 73 -7.65 -2.04 -9.19
CA PRO A 73 -8.25 -1.91 -10.52
C PRO A 73 -7.51 -2.79 -11.53
N GLU A 74 -8.26 -3.44 -12.42
CA GLU A 74 -7.77 -4.30 -13.52
C GLU A 74 -7.08 -5.60 -13.11
N LEU A 75 -6.49 -5.67 -11.91
CA LEU A 75 -5.83 -6.88 -11.39
C LEU A 75 -6.69 -7.66 -10.39
N GLY A 76 -7.75 -7.06 -9.87
CA GLY A 76 -8.56 -7.65 -8.79
C GLY A 76 -7.75 -7.82 -7.51
N ARG A 77 -8.02 -8.89 -6.76
CA ARG A 77 -7.38 -9.13 -5.47
C ARG A 77 -5.93 -9.53 -5.61
N VAL A 78 -5.02 -8.61 -5.33
CA VAL A 78 -3.60 -8.90 -5.16
C VAL A 78 -3.32 -9.30 -3.72
N LYS A 79 -2.55 -10.38 -3.54
CA LYS A 79 -2.10 -10.90 -2.23
C LYS A 79 -0.60 -10.72 -2.08
N ASP A 80 -0.12 -10.98 -0.86
CA ASP A 80 1.29 -10.99 -0.50
C ASP A 80 1.98 -9.63 -0.69
N ILE A 81 1.21 -8.54 -0.53
CA ILE A 81 1.75 -7.18 -0.52
C ILE A 81 2.32 -6.92 0.87
N PHE A 82 3.63 -6.71 0.97
CA PHE A 82 4.25 -6.33 2.24
C PHE A 82 3.90 -4.88 2.59
N VAL A 83 3.22 -4.70 3.72
CA VAL A 83 2.83 -3.40 4.27
C VAL A 83 3.57 -3.19 5.58
N SER A 84 4.11 -1.99 5.79
CA SER A 84 4.75 -1.60 7.06
C SER A 84 4.18 -0.30 7.58
N ARG A 85 3.99 -0.22 8.90
CA ARG A 85 3.59 1.00 9.60
C ARG A 85 4.76 1.97 9.67
N VAL A 86 4.46 3.25 9.51
CA VAL A 86 5.38 4.37 9.72
C VAL A 86 4.91 5.21 10.91
N PRO A 87 5.81 5.95 11.58
CA PRO A 87 5.40 6.79 12.70
C PRO A 87 4.38 7.87 12.29
N PRO A 88 3.51 8.30 13.22
CA PRO A 88 2.46 9.28 12.92
C PRO A 88 3.01 10.67 12.58
N MET A 89 4.22 11.04 13.00
CA MET A 89 4.90 12.28 12.59
C MET A 89 4.03 13.55 12.72
N GLY A 90 3.39 13.74 13.88
CA GLY A 90 2.52 14.89 14.15
C GLY A 90 1.07 14.72 13.66
N ARG A 91 0.74 13.59 13.02
CA ARG A 91 -0.63 13.19 12.68
C ARG A 91 -1.30 12.44 13.84
N ASP A 92 -2.58 12.10 13.70
CA ASP A 92 -3.38 11.43 14.74
C ASP A 92 -2.77 10.08 15.15
N PRO A 93 -2.30 9.91 16.40
CA PRO A 93 -1.65 8.69 16.86
C PRO A 93 -2.60 7.49 16.99
N GLN A 94 -3.92 7.69 16.96
CA GLN A 94 -4.88 6.57 17.01
C GLN A 94 -4.94 5.82 15.68
N LEU A 95 -4.58 6.45 14.57
CA LEU A 95 -4.61 5.84 13.25
C LEU A 95 -3.28 5.15 12.91
N GLY A 96 -3.35 4.17 12.00
CA GLY A 96 -2.18 3.56 11.37
C GLY A 96 -1.80 4.35 10.12
N TYR A 97 -0.51 4.62 9.94
CA TYR A 97 0.06 5.17 8.71
C TYR A 97 0.99 4.13 8.13
N PHE A 98 0.89 3.87 6.84
CA PHE A 98 1.51 2.72 6.21
C PHE A 98 2.23 3.09 4.93
N TYR A 99 3.21 2.26 4.60
CA TYR A 99 4.06 2.38 3.44
C TYR A 99 4.22 1.02 2.74
N ILE A 100 4.13 1.01 1.42
CA ILE A 100 4.48 -0.12 0.55
C ILE A 100 5.53 0.35 -0.45
N ALA A 101 6.56 -0.47 -0.70
CA ALA A 101 7.49 -0.28 -1.80
C ALA A 101 7.40 -1.43 -2.81
N PHE A 102 7.41 -1.09 -4.09
CA PHE A 102 7.55 -2.01 -5.21
C PHE A 102 8.83 -1.65 -5.97
N ASN A 103 9.67 -2.64 -6.27
CA ASN A 103 10.92 -2.50 -7.02
C ASN A 103 10.96 -3.46 -8.22
#